data_AF-A0A2E2T8V7-F1
#
_entry.id   AF-A0A2E2T8V7-F1
#
_cell.length_a   1.000
_cell.length_b   1.000
_cell.length_c   1.000
_cell.angle_alpha   90.00
_cell.angle_beta   90.00
_cell.angle_gamma   90.00
#
_symmetry.space_group_name_H-M   'P 1'
#
loop_
_entity.id
_entity.type
_entity.pdbx_description
1 polymer ?
#
loop_
_entity_poly.entity_id
_entity_poly.type
_entity_poly.pdbx_seq_one_letter_code
_entity_poly.pdbx_strand_id
1 'polypeptide(L)'
;MKNLKSKTSKDSNYHDYVIKDGEFVGEFEKMYRNIDDPWMQSVQPNRYSRNAGIIHIKNFDIKSILEVGCGLGYYANRIYKETSIVPKSIDLSETAISRAKELFPHLDFELADVTKDIDSYKNLDAIL
;
A
#
# COMPACT_ATOMS: atom_id res chain seq x y z
N MET A 1 -17.39 -9.21 29.18
CA MET A 1 -17.22 -9.27 27.71
C MET A 1 -17.83 -8.02 27.09
N LYS A 2 -17.01 -7.04 26.72
CA LYS A 2 -17.50 -5.83 26.05
C LYS A 2 -17.63 -6.15 24.56
N ASN A 3 -18.86 -6.12 24.06
CA ASN A 3 -19.16 -6.12 22.62
C ASN A 3 -18.49 -4.89 21.98
N LEU A 4 -17.36 -5.07 21.31
CA LEU A 4 -16.90 -4.11 20.31
C LEU A 4 -17.82 -4.29 19.11
N LYS A 5 -18.90 -3.50 19.06
CA LYS A 5 -19.60 -3.25 17.80
C LYS A 5 -18.59 -2.60 16.87
N SER A 6 -18.26 -3.29 15.77
CA SER A 6 -17.49 -2.73 14.67
C SER A 6 -18.15 -1.41 14.28
N LYS A 7 -17.39 -0.32 14.33
CA LYS A 7 -17.84 1.00 13.94
C LYS A 7 -17.82 1.09 12.41
N THR A 8 -18.50 0.16 11.73
CA THR A 8 -18.64 0.18 10.29
C THR A 8 -19.73 1.19 9.96
N SER A 9 -19.34 2.45 9.77
CA SER A 9 -20.20 3.41 9.08
C SER A 9 -20.44 2.87 7.67
N LYS A 10 -21.68 2.48 7.41
CA LYS A 10 -22.10 1.75 6.21
C LYS A 10 -21.98 2.56 4.91
N ASP A 11 -21.59 3.84 4.96
CA ASP A 11 -21.78 4.78 3.85
C ASP A 11 -20.59 5.71 3.52
N SER A 12 -19.42 5.55 4.14
CA SER A 12 -18.26 6.35 3.71
C SER A 12 -17.57 5.64 2.55
N ASN A 13 -18.00 5.97 1.33
CA ASN A 13 -17.27 5.62 0.12
C ASN A 13 -15.85 6.19 0.22
N TYR A 14 -14.83 5.33 0.25
CA TYR A 14 -13.44 5.79 0.37
C TYR A 14 -13.04 6.70 -0.79
N HIS A 15 -13.74 6.61 -1.94
CA HIS A 15 -13.51 7.48 -3.10
C HIS A 15 -13.64 8.96 -2.77
N ASP A 16 -14.55 9.36 -1.86
CA ASP A 16 -14.77 10.77 -1.50
C ASP A 16 -13.57 11.42 -0.80
N TYR A 17 -12.66 10.63 -0.21
CA TYR A 17 -11.42 11.15 0.35
C TYR A 17 -10.35 11.40 -0.73
N VAL A 18 -10.52 10.82 -1.92
CA VAL A 18 -9.55 10.90 -3.01
C VAL A 18 -10.02 11.89 -4.07
N ILE A 19 -11.24 11.70 -4.58
CA ILE A 19 -11.89 12.56 -5.56
C ILE A 19 -13.32 12.78 -5.09
N LYS A 20 -13.74 14.04 -4.99
CA LYS A 20 -15.10 14.41 -4.61
C LYS A 20 -15.61 15.50 -5.52
N ASP A 21 -16.81 15.32 -6.04
CA ASP A 21 -17.46 16.28 -6.94
C ASP A 21 -16.60 16.65 -8.17
N GLY A 22 -15.78 15.71 -8.66
CA GLY A 22 -14.88 15.89 -9.80
C GLY A 22 -13.51 16.49 -9.48
N GLU A 23 -13.28 16.88 -8.23
CA GLU A 23 -12.04 17.51 -7.78
C GLU A 23 -11.16 16.54 -6.99
N PHE A 24 -9.84 16.65 -7.15
CA PHE A 24 -8.89 15.88 -6.36
C PHE A 24 -8.77 16.45 -4.94
N VAL A 25 -9.07 15.62 -3.94
CA VAL A 25 -9.06 15.96 -2.52
C VAL A 25 -7.80 15.45 -1.82
N GLY A 26 -7.39 14.20 -2.10
CA GLY A 26 -6.13 13.63 -1.59
C GLY A 26 -6.03 13.46 -0.06
N GLU A 27 -7.15 13.30 0.65
CA GLU A 27 -7.22 13.09 2.11
C GLU A 27 -6.86 11.64 2.52
N PHE A 28 -5.73 11.09 2.03
CA PHE A 28 -5.35 9.68 2.22
C PHE A 28 -5.22 9.25 3.68
N GLU A 29 -4.54 10.02 4.53
CA GLU A 29 -4.41 9.70 5.96
C GLU A 29 -5.77 9.63 6.67
N LYS A 30 -6.68 10.55 6.33
CA LYS A 30 -8.05 10.55 6.89
C LYS A 30 -8.86 9.35 6.37
N MET A 31 -8.70 9.00 5.11
CA MET A 31 -9.29 7.79 4.53
C MET A 31 -8.85 6.55 5.29
N TYR A 32 -7.53 6.36 5.49
CA TYR A 32 -7.02 5.20 6.22
C TYR A 32 -7.49 5.18 7.69
N ARG A 33 -7.60 6.33 8.37
CA ARG A 33 -8.18 6.36 9.73
C ARG A 33 -9.64 5.92 9.79
N ASN A 34 -10.42 6.20 8.75
CA ASN A 34 -11.87 5.98 8.75
C ASN A 34 -12.32 4.70 8.04
N ILE A 35 -11.49 4.15 7.16
CA ILE A 35 -11.80 2.98 6.34
C ILE A 35 -10.77 1.89 6.64
N ASP A 36 -11.26 0.71 7.00
CA ASP A 36 -10.38 -0.40 7.39
C ASP A 36 -9.63 -0.98 6.19
N ASP A 37 -10.32 -1.17 5.06
CA ASP A 37 -9.77 -1.78 3.83
C ASP A 37 -10.17 -1.00 2.56
N PRO A 38 -9.64 0.23 2.37
CA PRO A 38 -9.91 0.99 1.15
C PRO A 38 -9.36 0.25 -0.07
N TRP A 39 -10.05 0.35 -1.21
CA TRP A 39 -9.75 -0.41 -2.45
C TRP A 39 -9.80 -1.94 -2.34
N MET A 40 -10.35 -2.50 -1.26
CA MET A 40 -10.40 -3.97 -1.04
C MET A 40 -9.00 -4.60 -1.16
N GLN A 41 -7.98 -3.95 -0.58
CA GLN A 41 -6.58 -4.37 -0.68
C GLN A 41 -6.36 -5.78 -0.15
N SER A 42 -7.12 -6.19 0.87
CA SER A 42 -7.04 -7.54 1.43
C SER A 42 -7.44 -8.63 0.43
N VAL A 43 -8.35 -8.31 -0.51
CA VAL A 43 -8.88 -9.23 -1.53
C VAL A 43 -8.09 -9.14 -2.84
N GLN A 44 -7.41 -8.01 -3.09
CA GLN A 44 -6.64 -7.74 -4.31
C GLN A 44 -7.43 -7.97 -5.61
N PRO A 45 -8.51 -7.20 -5.87
CA PRO A 45 -9.42 -7.43 -6.99
C PRO A 45 -8.75 -7.44 -8.38
N ASN A 46 -7.66 -6.68 -8.55
CA ASN A 46 -6.94 -6.54 -9.81
C ASN A 46 -5.72 -7.48 -9.90
N ARG A 47 -5.95 -8.80 -9.86
CA ARG A 47 -4.86 -9.80 -9.78
C ARG A 47 -3.93 -9.79 -10.99
N TYR A 48 -4.46 -9.52 -12.19
CA TYR A 48 -3.69 -9.51 -13.44
C TYR A 48 -2.65 -8.38 -13.51
N SER A 49 -3.05 -7.14 -13.23
CA SER A 49 -2.12 -6.01 -13.24
C SER A 49 -1.02 -6.17 -12.19
N ARG A 50 -1.37 -6.64 -10.99
CA ARG A 50 -0.40 -6.97 -9.93
C ARG A 50 0.52 -8.15 -10.30
N ASN A 51 0.02 -9.13 -11.05
CA ASN A 51 0.87 -10.23 -11.56
C ASN A 51 1.91 -9.74 -12.57
N ALA A 52 1.58 -8.75 -13.39
CA ALA A 52 2.51 -8.23 -14.39
C ALA A 52 3.81 -7.74 -13.73
N GLY A 53 3.73 -6.95 -12.66
CA GLY A 53 4.92 -6.49 -11.93
C GLY A 53 5.80 -7.65 -11.44
N ILE A 54 5.19 -8.65 -10.78
CA ILE A 54 5.90 -9.84 -10.27
C ILE A 54 6.56 -10.66 -11.39
N ILE A 55 5.89 -10.81 -12.53
CA ILE A 55 6.45 -11.51 -13.70
C ILE A 55 7.70 -10.77 -14.20
N HIS A 56 7.65 -9.44 -14.28
CA HIS A 56 8.80 -8.64 -14.73
C HIS A 56 9.95 -8.70 -13.73
N ILE A 57 9.67 -8.65 -12.42
CA ILE A 57 10.69 -8.85 -11.38
C ILE A 57 11.48 -10.15 -11.63
N LYS A 58 10.76 -11.26 -11.87
CA LYS A 58 11.38 -12.57 -12.12
C LYS A 58 12.13 -12.63 -13.45
N ASN A 59 11.57 -12.05 -14.52
CA ASN A 59 12.14 -12.15 -15.86
C ASN A 59 13.36 -11.26 -16.09
N PHE A 60 13.45 -10.13 -15.39
CA PHE A 60 14.54 -9.16 -15.54
C PHE A 60 15.57 -9.22 -14.41
N ASP A 61 15.50 -10.26 -13.58
CA ASP A 61 16.43 -10.48 -12.46
C ASP A 61 16.55 -9.28 -11.49
N ILE A 62 15.45 -8.54 -11.30
CA ILE A 62 15.35 -7.41 -10.38
C ILE A 62 15.61 -7.90 -8.96
N LYS A 63 16.50 -7.23 -8.21
CA LYS A 63 16.91 -7.66 -6.85
C LYS A 63 16.37 -6.77 -5.75
N SER A 64 16.02 -5.53 -6.09
CA SER A 64 15.61 -4.51 -5.14
C SER A 64 14.52 -3.62 -5.73
N ILE A 65 13.51 -3.31 -4.93
CA ILE A 65 12.26 -2.69 -5.39
C ILE A 65 11.85 -1.60 -4.41
N LEU A 66 11.48 -0.44 -4.94
CA LEU A 66 10.65 0.55 -4.26
C LEU A 66 9.18 0.31 -4.61
N GLU A 67 8.30 0.10 -3.63
CA GLU A 67 6.85 0.15 -3.83
C GLU A 67 6.32 1.50 -3.33
N VAL A 68 5.75 2.31 -4.23
CA VAL A 68 5.23 3.65 -3.90
C VAL A 68 3.71 3.59 -3.71
N GLY A 69 3.24 4.03 -2.55
CA GLY A 69 1.83 3.92 -2.18
C GLY A 69 1.46 2.48 -1.80
N CYS A 70 2.24 1.88 -0.90
CA CYS A 70 2.10 0.48 -0.50
C CYS A 70 0.80 0.19 0.29
N GLY A 71 0.15 1.24 0.80
CA GLY A 71 -1.07 1.14 1.58
C GLY A 71 -0.94 0.19 2.75
N LEU A 72 -1.81 -0.82 2.81
CA LEU A 72 -1.81 -1.82 3.89
C LEU A 72 -0.76 -2.94 3.69
N GLY A 73 0.07 -2.87 2.64
CA GLY A 73 1.20 -3.79 2.43
C GLY A 73 0.85 -5.15 1.82
N TYR A 74 -0.38 -5.36 1.34
CA TYR A 74 -0.79 -6.64 0.77
C TYR A 74 -0.04 -7.01 -0.52
N TYR A 75 0.36 -6.00 -1.32
CA TYR A 75 1.13 -6.24 -2.53
C TYR A 75 2.62 -6.46 -2.21
N ALA A 76 3.23 -5.69 -1.31
CA ALA A 76 4.54 -6.01 -0.70
C ALA A 76 4.65 -7.48 -0.25
N ASN A 77 3.66 -7.95 0.52
CA ASN A 77 3.64 -9.34 0.99
C ASN A 77 3.52 -10.37 -0.15
N ARG A 78 2.82 -10.02 -1.22
CA ARG A 78 2.72 -10.89 -2.40
C ARG A 78 4.02 -10.91 -3.19
N ILE A 79 4.69 -9.77 -3.37
CA ILE A 79 6.04 -9.69 -3.96
C ILE A 79 6.98 -10.61 -3.17
N TYR A 80 7.01 -10.47 -1.84
CA TYR A 80 7.83 -11.31 -0.97
C TYR A 80 7.52 -12.79 -1.12
N LYS A 81 6.25 -13.21 -1.06
CA LYS A 81 5.87 -14.63 -1.20
C LYS A 81 6.25 -15.24 -2.55
N GLU A 82 6.25 -14.43 -3.61
CA GLU A 82 6.47 -14.89 -4.98
C GLU A 82 7.94 -14.81 -5.41
N THR A 83 8.73 -13.96 -4.79
CA THR A 83 10.10 -13.63 -5.25
C THR A 83 11.16 -13.71 -4.16
N SER A 84 10.75 -13.85 -2.89
CA SER A 84 11.59 -13.74 -1.70
C SER A 84 12.25 -12.37 -1.48
N ILE A 85 11.96 -11.38 -2.33
CA ILE A 85 12.45 -10.00 -2.16
C ILE A 85 11.58 -9.30 -1.13
N VAL A 86 12.21 -8.61 -0.18
CA VAL A 86 11.52 -7.67 0.73
C VAL A 86 11.58 -6.29 0.08
N PRO A 87 10.47 -5.78 -0.50
CA PRO A 87 10.47 -4.47 -1.12
C PRO A 87 10.56 -3.36 -0.06
N LYS A 88 11.30 -2.29 -0.37
CA LYS A 88 11.20 -1.04 0.37
C LYS A 88 9.85 -0.41 0.02
N SER A 89 8.92 -0.38 0.97
CA SER A 89 7.52 -0.05 0.70
C SER A 89 7.16 1.25 1.41
N ILE A 90 6.75 2.27 0.64
CA ILE A 90 6.48 3.61 1.16
C ILE A 90 5.03 4.04 0.97
N ASP A 91 4.53 4.84 1.89
CA ASP A 91 3.23 5.51 1.79
C ASP A 91 3.28 6.85 2.52
N LEU A 92 2.47 7.81 2.08
CA LEU A 92 2.35 9.13 2.71
C LEU A 92 1.49 9.09 3.98
N SER A 93 0.68 8.04 4.14
CA SER A 93 -0.24 7.84 5.27
C SER A 93 0.45 7.11 6.44
N GLU A 94 0.57 7.78 7.58
CA GLU A 94 1.09 7.20 8.82
C GLU A 94 0.20 6.04 9.30
N THR A 95 -1.12 6.19 9.17
CA THR A 95 -2.06 5.12 9.51
C THR A 95 -1.90 3.91 8.60
N ALA A 96 -1.62 4.09 7.31
CA ALA A 96 -1.38 2.98 6.39
C ALA A 96 -0.10 2.22 6.79
N ILE A 97 0.99 2.93 7.01
CA ILE A 97 2.28 2.34 7.40
C ILE A 97 2.19 1.60 8.73
N SER A 98 1.52 2.19 9.73
CA SER A 98 1.31 1.53 11.03
C SER A 98 0.58 0.20 10.86
N ARG A 99 -0.54 0.20 10.13
CA ARG A 99 -1.32 -1.02 9.86
C ARG A 99 -0.55 -2.03 9.02
N ALA A 100 0.22 -1.59 8.02
CA ALA A 100 1.04 -2.47 7.20
C ALA A 100 2.11 -3.20 8.04
N LYS A 101 2.76 -2.49 8.97
CA LYS A 101 3.71 -3.08 9.93
C LYS A 101 3.06 -4.07 10.88
N GLU A 102 1.84 -3.79 11.34
CA GLU A 102 1.07 -4.74 12.16
C GLU A 102 0.68 -6.00 11.39
N LEU A 103 0.24 -5.85 10.14
CA LEU A 103 -0.20 -6.96 9.29
C LEU A 103 0.98 -7.83 8.80
N PHE A 104 2.12 -7.21 8.46
CA PHE A 104 3.26 -7.87 7.86
C PHE A 104 4.59 -7.41 8.52
N PRO A 105 4.83 -7.76 9.79
CA PRO A 105 5.97 -7.25 10.56
C PRO A 105 7.35 -7.71 10.03
N HIS A 106 7.38 -8.68 9.11
CA HIS A 106 8.59 -9.18 8.46
C HIS A 106 8.98 -8.40 7.19
N LEU A 107 8.22 -7.37 6.81
CA LEU A 107 8.47 -6.54 5.62
C LEU A 107 8.96 -5.13 6.00
N ASP A 108 9.49 -4.41 5.01
CA ASP A 108 10.10 -3.09 5.17
C ASP A 108 9.15 -1.97 4.74
N PHE A 109 8.52 -1.33 5.73
CA PHE A 109 7.58 -0.22 5.54
C PHE A 109 8.11 1.09 6.13
N GLU A 110 7.96 2.18 5.38
CA GLU A 110 8.48 3.49 5.73
C GLU A 110 7.48 4.61 5.38
N LEU A 111 7.27 5.54 6.30
CA LEU A 111 6.49 6.75 6.03
C LEU A 111 7.37 7.69 5.20
N ALA A 112 6.94 8.00 3.98
CA ALA A 112 7.69 8.89 3.10
C ALA A 112 6.77 9.65 2.14
N ASP A 113 7.19 10.86 1.78
CA ASP A 113 6.59 11.65 0.72
C ASP A 113 7.43 11.46 -0.54
N VAL A 114 6.95 10.62 -1.46
CA VAL A 114 7.70 10.30 -2.69
C VAL A 114 8.07 11.56 -3.50
N THR A 115 7.32 12.66 -3.39
CA THR A 115 7.63 13.89 -4.12
C THR A 115 8.85 14.63 -3.58
N LYS A 116 9.26 14.31 -2.35
CA LYS A 116 10.41 14.89 -1.65
C LYS A 116 11.54 13.89 -1.48
N ASP A 117 11.20 12.63 -1.28
CA ASP A 117 12.13 11.63 -0.75
C ASP A 117 12.65 10.66 -1.82
N ILE A 118 12.21 10.77 -3.09
CA ILE A 118 12.52 9.81 -4.15
C ILE A 118 14.03 9.55 -4.34
N ASP A 119 14.86 10.59 -4.17
CA ASP A 119 16.32 10.49 -4.33
C ASP A 119 16.97 9.54 -3.31
N SER A 120 16.33 9.31 -2.17
CA SER A 120 16.80 8.37 -1.14
C SER A 120 16.76 6.91 -1.62
N TYR A 121 16.00 6.63 -2.68
CA TYR A 121 15.73 5.28 -3.19
C TYR A 121 16.37 5.01 -4.56
N LYS A 122 17.18 5.93 -5.09
CA LYS A 122 17.79 5.87 -6.43
C LYS A 122 18.67 4.65 -6.72
N ASN A 123 19.07 3.93 -5.67
CA ASN A 123 19.93 2.75 -5.78
C ASN A 123 19.12 1.44 -5.93
N LEU A 124 17.79 1.50 -5.91
CA LEU A 124 16.92 0.34 -6.11
C LEU A 124 16.71 0.09 -7.62
N ASP A 125 16.59 -1.18 -8.00
CA ASP A 125 16.57 -1.60 -9.41
C ASP A 125 15.26 -1.24 -10.13
N ALA A 126 14.14 -1.18 -9.39
CA ALA A 126 12.82 -0.91 -9.95
C ALA A 126 11.90 -0.14 -8.98
N ILE A 127 10.93 0.57 -9.55
CA ILE A 127 9.85 1.25 -8.83
C ILE A 127 8.51 0.65 -9.30
N LEU A 128 7.65 0.29 -8.34
CA LEU A 128 6.30 -0.26 -8.55
C LEU A 128 5.21 0.63 -7.94
#